data_AF-A0A101FFK6-F1
#
_entry.id   AF-A0A101FFK6-F1
#
_cell.length_a   1.000
_cell.length_b   1.000
_cell.length_c   1.000
_cell.angle_alpha   90.00
_cell.angle_beta   90.00
_cell.angle_gamma   90.00
#
_symmetry.space_group_name_H-M   'P 1'
#
loop_
_entity.id
_entity.type
_entity.pdbx_description
1 polymer ?
#
loop_
_entity_poly.entity_id
_entity_poly.type
_entity_poly.pdbx_seq_one_letter_code
_entity_poly.pdbx_strand_id
1 'polypeptide(L)'
;MDKHQGLEERIQKLEERIRETEIRQRLLVDAIARVAELVDPNFRSFSLLALISGFRGKDIEEMQHFFEEWVINHLPDEENGREKFVQEFTRRFPQYAHMLEAIMQAYQADGLLPQLTRLILE
;
A
#
# COMPACT_ATOMS: atom_id res chain seq x y z
N MET A 1 35.21 10.08 -31.28
CA MET A 1 34.42 10.08 -30.04
C MET A 1 33.87 8.69 -29.85
N ASP A 2 34.29 8.04 -28.77
CA ASP A 2 34.02 6.63 -28.52
C ASP A 2 32.55 6.42 -28.15
N LYS A 3 31.87 5.47 -28.79
CA LYS A 3 30.43 5.21 -28.57
C LYS A 3 30.13 4.83 -27.11
N HIS A 4 31.13 4.27 -26.41
CA HIS A 4 31.05 3.94 -25.00
C HIS A 4 30.96 5.17 -24.09
N GLN A 5 31.74 6.21 -24.37
CA GLN A 5 31.75 7.45 -23.58
C GLN A 5 30.40 8.19 -23.67
N GLY A 6 29.76 8.17 -24.84
CA GLY A 6 28.42 8.75 -25.02
C GLY A 6 27.28 7.96 -24.37
N LEU A 7 27.46 6.67 -24.06
CA LEU A 7 26.48 5.86 -23.33
C LEU A 7 26.60 6.09 -21.81
N GLU A 8 27.80 6.17 -21.28
CA GLU A 8 28.06 6.43 -19.86
C GLU A 8 27.50 7.80 -19.43
N GLU A 9 27.73 8.85 -20.22
CA GLU A 9 27.17 10.18 -19.96
C GLU A 9 25.62 10.18 -19.97
N ARG A 10 25.00 9.34 -20.82
CA ARG A 10 23.54 9.20 -20.89
C ARG A 10 23.00 8.46 -19.67
N ILE A 11 23.68 7.41 -19.22
CA ILE A 11 23.31 6.66 -18.02
C ILE A 11 23.38 7.59 -16.80
N GLN A 12 24.49 8.33 -16.64
CA GLN A 12 24.66 9.24 -15.50
C GLN A 12 23.56 10.32 -15.44
N LYS A 13 23.19 10.89 -16.60
CA LYS A 13 22.07 11.86 -16.68
C LYS A 13 20.72 11.24 -16.33
N LEU A 14 20.48 9.97 -16.69
CA LEU A 14 19.25 9.28 -16.32
C LEU A 14 19.21 9.00 -14.82
N GLU A 15 20.31 8.56 -14.22
CA GLU A 15 20.42 8.34 -12.77
C GLU A 15 20.21 9.63 -11.97
N GLU A 16 20.76 10.75 -12.44
CA GLU A 16 20.52 12.06 -11.82
C GLU A 16 19.05 12.47 -11.89
N ARG A 17 18.41 12.32 -13.06
CA ARG A 17 16.97 12.61 -13.22
C ARG A 17 16.08 11.70 -12.37
N ILE A 18 16.44 10.43 -12.21
CA ILE A 18 15.73 9.49 -11.34
C ILE A 18 15.83 9.97 -9.90
N ARG A 19 17.04 10.29 -9.41
CA ARG A 19 17.25 10.80 -8.05
C ARG A 19 16.48 12.09 -7.77
N GLU A 20 16.51 13.05 -8.70
CA GLU A 20 15.71 14.28 -8.56
C GLU A 20 14.21 13.99 -8.46
N THR A 21 13.72 13.04 -9.26
CA THR A 21 12.31 12.64 -9.27
C THR A 21 11.92 11.97 -7.95
N GLU A 22 12.76 11.07 -7.44
CA GLU A 22 12.55 10.41 -6.14
C GLU A 22 12.52 11.41 -4.98
N ILE A 23 13.40 12.42 -4.99
CA ILE A 23 13.41 13.50 -4.00
C ILE A 23 12.11 14.30 -4.09
N ARG A 24 11.70 14.72 -5.29
CA ARG A 24 10.45 15.48 -5.47
C ARG A 24 9.24 14.68 -5.03
N GLN A 25 9.18 13.39 -5.36
CA GLN A 25 8.11 12.52 -4.93
C GLN A 25 8.05 12.41 -3.40
N ARG A 26 9.20 12.24 -2.73
CA ARG A 26 9.25 12.20 -1.26
C ARG A 26 8.73 13.49 -0.64
N LEU A 27 9.17 14.65 -1.14
CA LEU A 27 8.70 15.95 -0.66
C LEU A 27 7.18 16.14 -0.85
N LEU A 28 6.63 15.62 -1.96
CA LEU A 28 5.18 15.65 -2.19
C LEU A 28 4.41 14.75 -1.22
N VAL A 29 4.91 13.54 -0.96
CA VAL A 29 4.32 12.63 0.04
C VAL A 29 4.33 13.27 1.42
N ASP A 30 5.45 13.85 1.84
CA ASP A 30 5.58 14.54 3.12
C ASP A 30 4.61 15.75 3.22
N ALA A 31 4.46 16.51 2.15
CA ALA A 31 3.53 17.63 2.10
C ALA A 31 2.07 17.16 2.23
N ILE A 32 1.69 16.09 1.52
CA ILE A 32 0.33 15.52 1.60
C ILE A 32 0.05 14.99 3.00
N ALA A 33 1.01 14.28 3.61
CA ALA A 33 0.87 13.77 4.98
C ALA A 33 0.62 14.90 5.99
N ARG A 34 1.42 15.99 5.91
CA ARG A 34 1.23 17.17 6.77
C ARG A 34 -0.12 17.86 6.56
N VAL A 35 -0.58 17.96 5.31
CA VAL A 35 -1.90 18.54 5.02
C VAL A 35 -3.01 17.67 5.61
N ALA A 36 -2.92 16.34 5.48
CA ALA A 36 -3.88 15.43 6.08
C ALA A 36 -3.94 15.58 7.60
N GLU A 37 -2.79 15.62 8.28
CA GLU A 37 -2.69 15.86 9.73
C GLU A 37 -3.31 17.20 10.17
N LEU A 38 -3.15 18.26 9.37
CA LEU A 38 -3.72 19.58 9.65
C LEU A 38 -5.24 19.64 9.48
N VAL A 39 -5.78 18.89 8.52
CA VAL A 39 -7.22 18.84 8.25
C VAL A 39 -7.94 17.99 9.30
N ASP A 40 -7.41 16.79 9.58
CA ASP A 40 -7.89 15.91 10.63
C ASP A 40 -6.73 15.04 11.14
N PRO A 41 -6.26 15.23 12.39
CA PRO A 41 -5.20 14.41 12.98
C PRO A 41 -5.56 12.92 13.07
N ASN A 42 -6.84 12.58 12.99
CA ASN A 42 -7.35 11.21 12.98
C ASN A 42 -7.73 10.74 11.57
N PHE A 43 -7.33 11.46 10.52
CA PHE A 43 -7.59 11.07 9.15
C PHE A 43 -6.96 9.70 8.87
N ARG A 44 -7.81 8.69 8.77
CA ARG A 44 -7.42 7.31 8.47
C ARG A 44 -8.04 6.96 7.13
N SER A 45 -7.18 6.84 6.13
CA SER A 45 -7.57 6.38 4.80
C SER A 45 -6.51 5.45 4.25
N PHE A 46 -6.94 4.40 3.55
CA PHE A 46 -6.02 3.45 2.95
C PHE A 46 -5.15 4.12 1.88
N SER A 47 -5.70 5.07 1.10
CA SER A 47 -4.91 5.79 0.10
C SER A 47 -3.76 6.57 0.72
N LEU A 48 -3.99 7.21 1.87
CA LEU A 48 -2.93 7.93 2.58
C LEU A 48 -1.92 6.95 3.17
N LEU A 49 -2.38 5.88 3.84
CA LEU A 49 -1.52 4.84 4.39
C LEU A 49 -0.61 4.22 3.32
N ALA A 50 -1.19 3.85 2.17
CA ALA A 50 -0.47 3.27 1.05
C ALA A 50 0.60 4.23 0.50
N LEU A 51 0.26 5.52 0.39
CA LEU A 51 1.17 6.55 -0.10
C LEU A 51 2.37 6.76 0.85
N ILE A 52 2.12 6.96 2.15
CA ILE A 52 3.18 7.24 3.13
C ILE A 52 4.05 6.02 3.41
N SER A 53 3.49 4.82 3.32
CA SER A 53 4.21 3.56 3.52
C SER A 53 4.85 3.01 2.25
N GLY A 54 4.77 3.75 1.13
CA GLY A 54 5.48 3.42 -0.11
C GLY A 54 4.98 2.16 -0.79
N PHE A 55 3.68 1.88 -0.70
CA PHE A 55 3.07 0.76 -1.42
C PHE A 55 3.27 0.94 -2.92
N ARG A 56 3.57 -0.17 -3.61
CA ARG A 56 3.63 -0.14 -5.08
C ARG A 56 2.20 -0.23 -5.61
N GLY A 57 1.91 0.46 -6.71
CA GLY A 57 0.58 0.42 -7.34
C GLY A 57 0.12 -1.01 -7.63
N LYS A 58 1.02 -1.84 -8.15
CA LYS A 58 0.75 -3.26 -8.41
C LYS A 58 0.37 -4.02 -7.13
N ASP A 59 1.04 -3.75 -6.01
CA ASP A 59 0.75 -4.43 -4.75
C ASP A 59 -0.64 -4.02 -4.21
N ILE A 60 -1.03 -2.76 -4.42
CA ILE A 60 -2.37 -2.26 -4.08
C ILE A 60 -3.43 -2.98 -4.91
N GLU A 61 -3.25 -3.07 -6.22
CA GLU A 61 -4.19 -3.74 -7.13
C GLU A 61 -4.35 -5.23 -6.77
N GLU A 62 -3.24 -5.93 -6.55
CA GLU A 62 -3.25 -7.34 -6.15
C GLU A 62 -3.93 -7.55 -4.78
N MET A 63 -3.72 -6.63 -3.85
CA MET A 63 -4.32 -6.68 -2.51
C MET A 63 -5.84 -6.43 -2.57
N GLN A 64 -6.29 -5.48 -3.39
CA GLN A 64 -7.72 -5.23 -3.63
C GLN A 64 -8.41 -6.47 -4.21
N HIS A 65 -7.83 -7.06 -5.25
CA HIS A 65 -8.37 -8.29 -5.85
C HIS A 65 -8.43 -9.43 -4.81
N PHE A 66 -7.37 -9.62 -4.04
CA PHE A 66 -7.34 -10.63 -2.99
C PHE A 66 -8.46 -10.43 -1.95
N PHE A 67 -8.68 -9.20 -1.49
CA PHE A 67 -9.71 -8.92 -0.49
C PHE A 67 -11.12 -9.13 -1.06
N GLU A 68 -11.38 -8.71 -2.31
CA GLU A 68 -12.66 -8.92 -2.99
C GLU A 68 -12.94 -10.42 -3.20
N GLU A 69 -11.96 -11.17 -3.71
CA GLU A 69 -12.05 -12.62 -3.87
C GLU A 69 -12.29 -13.32 -2.54
N TRP A 70 -11.65 -12.87 -1.46
CA TRP A 70 -11.86 -13.44 -0.13
C TRP A 70 -13.29 -13.25 0.35
N VAL A 71 -13.81 -12.02 0.21
CA VAL A 71 -15.17 -11.67 0.63
C VAL A 71 -16.20 -12.49 -0.13
N ILE A 72 -16.02 -12.68 -1.44
CA ILE A 72 -16.95 -13.45 -2.29
C ILE A 72 -16.94 -14.94 -1.93
N ASN A 73 -15.75 -15.51 -1.71
CA ASN A 73 -15.59 -16.97 -1.66
C ASN A 73 -15.56 -17.57 -0.25
N HIS A 74 -15.25 -16.79 0.80
CA HIS A 74 -14.91 -17.35 2.12
C HIS A 74 -15.67 -16.74 3.31
N LEU A 75 -16.18 -15.51 3.21
CA LEU A 75 -16.95 -14.89 4.30
C LEU A 75 -18.37 -15.44 4.54
N PRO A 76 -19.05 -16.13 3.60
CA PRO A 76 -20.37 -16.68 3.87
C PRO A 76 -20.40 -17.83 4.91
N ASP A 77 -19.29 -18.51 5.25
CA ASP A 77 -19.42 -19.87 5.81
C ASP A 77 -18.30 -20.43 6.73
N GLU A 78 -17.34 -19.66 7.25
CA GLU A 78 -16.15 -20.30 7.88
C GLU A 78 -15.92 -20.08 9.39
N GLU A 79 -16.02 -21.18 10.14
CA GLU A 79 -15.29 -21.41 11.39
C GLU A 79 -13.76 -21.27 11.10
N ASN A 80 -13.06 -20.42 11.87
CA ASN A 80 -11.65 -20.03 11.68
C ASN A 80 -11.33 -19.13 10.46
N GLY A 81 -12.31 -18.43 9.87
CA GLY A 81 -12.07 -17.54 8.73
C GLY A 81 -10.98 -16.47 8.96
N ARG A 82 -10.85 -15.94 10.19
CA ARG A 82 -9.82 -14.95 10.56
C ARG A 82 -8.41 -15.52 10.44
N GLU A 83 -8.17 -16.69 11.03
CA GLU A 83 -6.84 -17.29 11.04
C GLU A 83 -6.39 -17.65 9.62
N LYS A 84 -7.27 -18.26 8.82
CA LYS A 84 -6.99 -18.56 7.41
C LYS A 84 -6.70 -17.30 6.60
N PHE A 85 -7.48 -16.23 6.79
CA PHE A 85 -7.22 -14.97 6.10
C PHE A 85 -5.84 -14.42 6.45
N VAL A 86 -5.50 -14.35 7.75
CA VAL A 86 -4.21 -13.82 8.20
C VAL A 86 -3.04 -14.64 7.64
N GLN A 87 -3.17 -15.97 7.64
CA GLN A 87 -2.16 -16.87 7.07
C GLN A 87 -1.98 -16.62 5.57
N GLU A 88 -3.08 -16.56 4.82
CA GLU A 88 -3.04 -16.37 3.37
C GLU A 88 -2.54 -14.96 2.98
N PHE A 89 -2.97 -13.94 3.72
CA PHE A 89 -2.46 -12.58 3.58
C PHE A 89 -0.94 -12.52 3.82
N THR A 90 -0.47 -13.11 4.92
CA THR A 90 0.95 -13.15 5.27
C THR A 90 1.77 -13.90 4.21
N ARG A 91 1.19 -14.97 3.64
CA ARG A 91 1.83 -15.76 2.58
C ARG A 91 1.96 -14.97 1.28
N ARG A 92 0.91 -14.24 0.88
CA ARG A 92 0.83 -13.51 -0.40
C ARG A 92 1.53 -12.15 -0.34
N PHE A 93 1.47 -11.48 0.81
CA PHE A 93 1.99 -10.13 1.04
C PHE A 93 2.92 -10.08 2.27
N PRO A 94 4.02 -10.86 2.30
CA PRO A 94 4.88 -10.97 3.47
C PRO A 94 5.47 -9.62 3.91
N GLN A 95 5.75 -8.71 2.97
CA GLN A 95 6.23 -7.36 3.25
C GLN A 95 5.21 -6.47 3.98
N TYR A 96 3.91 -6.78 3.89
CA TYR A 96 2.83 -6.02 4.51
C TYR A 96 2.17 -6.75 5.68
N ALA A 97 2.63 -7.95 6.04
CA ALA A 97 2.05 -8.76 7.12
C ALA A 97 1.95 -8.00 8.45
N HIS A 98 3.01 -7.27 8.81
CA HIS A 98 3.07 -6.45 10.03
C HIS A 98 2.11 -5.24 10.01
N MET A 99 1.59 -4.87 8.84
CA MET A 99 0.68 -3.75 8.65
C MET A 99 -0.78 -4.16 8.53
N LEU A 100 -1.10 -5.46 8.58
CA LEU A 100 -2.45 -5.95 8.29
C LEU A 100 -3.53 -5.23 9.10
N GLU A 101 -3.32 -5.08 10.41
CA GLU A 101 -4.28 -4.38 11.29
C GLU A 101 -4.45 -2.91 10.88
N ALA A 102 -3.37 -2.20 10.57
CA ALA A 102 -3.42 -0.81 10.11
C ALA A 102 -4.14 -0.68 8.77
N ILE A 103 -3.93 -1.63 7.85
CA ILE A 103 -4.64 -1.69 6.56
C ILE A 103 -6.14 -1.89 6.83
N MET A 104 -6.51 -2.83 7.69
CA MET A 104 -7.93 -3.08 8.01
C MET A 104 -8.60 -1.89 8.70
N GLN A 105 -7.90 -1.20 9.62
CA GLN A 105 -8.39 0.03 10.23
C GLN A 105 -8.59 1.15 9.20
N ALA A 106 -7.67 1.27 8.22
CA ALA A 106 -7.79 2.26 7.15
C ALA A 106 -8.95 1.94 6.20
N TYR A 107 -9.13 0.67 5.82
CA TYR A 107 -10.31 0.21 5.06
C TYR A 107 -11.61 0.45 5.82
N GLN A 108 -11.63 0.19 7.14
CA GLN A 108 -12.81 0.44 7.99
C GLN A 108 -13.18 1.93 8.00
N ALA A 109 -12.18 2.81 8.12
CA ALA A 109 -12.38 4.25 8.09
C ALA A 109 -12.87 4.77 6.72
N ASP A 110 -12.41 4.17 5.62
CA ASP A 110 -12.91 4.46 4.26
C ASP A 110 -14.30 3.83 4.00
N GLY A 111 -14.86 3.05 4.93
CA GLY A 111 -16.13 2.35 4.77
C GLY A 111 -16.08 1.18 3.78
N LEU A 112 -14.89 0.63 3.54
CA LEU A 112 -14.63 -0.44 2.59
C LEU A 112 -14.65 -1.82 3.26
N LEU A 113 -15.22 -2.79 2.54
CA LEU A 113 -15.22 -4.22 2.90
C LEU A 113 -15.57 -4.47 4.39
N PRO A 114 -16.75 -4.01 4.86
CA PRO A 114 -17.11 -4.02 6.29
C PRO A 114 -17.10 -5.40 6.94
N GLN A 115 -17.39 -6.45 6.15
CA GLN A 115 -17.37 -7.83 6.64
C GLN A 115 -15.94 -8.30 6.94
N LEU A 116 -14.99 -7.94 6.06
CA LEU A 116 -13.59 -8.33 6.22
C LEU A 116 -12.93 -7.54 7.34
N THR A 117 -13.18 -6.23 7.42
CA THR A 117 -12.62 -5.40 8.49
C THR A 117 -13.13 -5.86 9.86
N ARG A 118 -14.41 -6.22 9.98
CA ARG A 118 -14.95 -6.87 11.18
C ARG A 118 -14.22 -8.18 11.51
N LEU A 119 -14.07 -9.07 10.54
CA LEU A 119 -13.41 -10.37 10.75
C LEU A 119 -12.00 -10.25 11.36
N ILE A 120 -11.26 -9.18 11.02
CA ILE A 120 -9.87 -9.02 11.46
C ILE A 120 -9.75 -8.22 12.75
N LEU A 121 -10.57 -7.18 12.92
CA LEU A 121 -10.46 -6.19 14.00
C LEU A 121 -11.28 -6.55 15.26
N GLU A 122 -12.34 -7.34 15.13
CA GLU A 122 -13.19 -7.82 16.23
C GLU A 122 -12.86 -9.27 16.60
#